data_AF-A0A0A0ARQ9-F1
#
_entry.id   AF-A0A0A0ARQ9-F1
#
_cell.length_a   1.000
_cell.length_b   1.000
_cell.length_c   1.000
_cell.angle_alpha   90.00
_cell.angle_beta   90.00
_cell.angle_gamma   90.00
#
_symmetry.space_group_name_H-M   'P 1'
#
loop_
_entity.id
_entity.type
_entity.pdbx_description
1 polymer ?
#
loop_
_entity_poly.entity_id
_entity_poly.type
_entity_poly.pdbx_seq_one_letter_code
_entity_poly.pdbx_strand_id
1 'polypeptide(L)'
;GFVDNRHGDVMVVRPMREYMAKEIAFYNHFFDVPTVIAPPLPTKRREKPSIHRLMERFLLGLQEDFPSTISTVYRTGEKLSPAPAKASSESQRCLLCLCALDIAGAHGKRGMPCRHRGHRASTADGSCPHRAESKAAFIPLLCYSCRLTFKELGPLATLPPYVRAEAQRRICRAQMEQQSQEVPLEDEE
;
A
#
# COMPACT_ATOMS: atom_id res chain seq x y z
N GLY A 1 -9.23 18.20 3.19
CA GLY A 1 -9.41 17.85 1.76
C GLY A 1 -8.43 16.76 1.36
N PHE A 2 -8.92 15.67 0.76
CA PHE A 2 -8.07 14.50 0.42
C PHE A 2 -7.22 14.74 -0.83
N VAL A 3 -5.91 14.55 -0.71
CA VAL A 3 -4.95 14.59 -1.82
C VAL A 3 -3.98 13.42 -1.65
N ASP A 4 -3.79 12.65 -2.72
CA ASP A 4 -2.86 11.52 -2.76
C ASP A 4 -1.90 11.65 -3.95
N ASN A 5 -0.62 11.86 -3.63
CA ASN A 5 0.46 12.14 -4.58
C ASN A 5 1.46 10.97 -4.69
N ARG A 6 1.06 9.75 -4.32
CA ARG A 6 1.97 8.60 -4.27
C ARG A 6 2.56 8.23 -5.64
N HIS A 7 1.87 8.55 -6.73
CA HIS A 7 2.24 8.15 -8.09
C HIS A 7 3.20 9.14 -8.78
N GLY A 8 3.49 10.30 -8.16
CA GLY A 8 4.47 11.26 -8.66
C GLY A 8 3.94 12.14 -9.80
N ASP A 9 3.57 11.54 -10.93
CA ASP A 9 3.01 12.22 -12.10
C ASP A 9 1.50 12.47 -12.00
N VAL A 10 0.80 11.66 -11.19
CA VAL A 10 -0.65 11.76 -10.98
C VAL A 10 -0.98 12.12 -9.54
N MET A 11 -1.81 13.15 -9.37
CA MET A 11 -2.44 13.53 -8.10
C MET A 11 -3.89 13.08 -8.07
N VAL A 12 -4.26 12.28 -7.07
CA VAL A 12 -5.64 11.83 -6.87
C VAL A 12 -6.32 12.71 -5.83
N VAL A 13 -7.33 13.45 -6.25
CA VAL A 13 -8.17 14.30 -5.38
C VAL A 13 -9.57 13.73 -5.27
N ARG A 14 -10.27 14.05 -4.17
CA ARG A 14 -11.68 13.70 -3.98
C ARG A 14 -12.51 14.94 -3.63
N PRO A 15 -12.89 15.76 -4.63
CA PRO A 15 -13.65 16.98 -4.40
C PRO A 15 -15.03 16.71 -3.77
N MET A 16 -15.67 15.61 -4.19
CA MET A 16 -17.02 15.25 -3.73
C MET A 16 -17.03 14.50 -2.38
N ARG A 17 -15.89 14.40 -1.67
CA ARG A 17 -15.75 13.54 -0.49
C ARG A 17 -16.63 13.97 0.70
N GLU A 18 -16.99 15.24 0.77
CA GLU A 18 -17.77 15.81 1.88
C GLU A 18 -19.28 15.83 1.62
N TYR A 19 -19.73 15.51 0.41
CA TYR A 19 -21.14 15.51 0.04
C TYR A 19 -21.71 14.10 0.10
N MET A 20 -22.92 13.97 0.64
CA MET A 20 -23.67 12.74 0.62
C MET A 20 -24.22 12.44 -0.77
N ALA A 21 -24.38 11.16 -1.10
CA ALA A 21 -24.97 10.72 -2.36
C ALA A 21 -26.35 11.36 -2.63
N LYS A 22 -27.15 11.60 -1.58
CA LYS A 22 -28.45 12.27 -1.67
C LYS A 22 -28.33 13.73 -2.13
N GLU A 23 -27.36 14.47 -1.60
CA GLU A 23 -27.10 15.87 -1.96
C GLU A 23 -26.63 15.97 -3.42
N ILE A 24 -25.74 15.06 -3.83
CA ILE A 24 -25.27 14.97 -5.23
C ILE A 24 -26.42 14.63 -6.18
N ALA A 25 -27.32 13.73 -5.78
CA ALA A 25 -28.50 13.37 -6.58
C ALA A 25 -29.44 14.57 -6.76
N PHE A 26 -29.70 15.33 -5.69
CA PHE A 26 -30.50 16.56 -5.78
C PHE A 26 -29.83 17.62 -6.65
N TYR A 27 -28.52 17.83 -6.51
CA TYR A 27 -27.78 18.74 -7.37
C TYR A 27 -27.92 18.34 -8.85
N ASN A 28 -27.68 17.08 -9.17
CA ASN A 28 -27.80 16.62 -10.56
C ASN A 28 -29.22 16.80 -11.11
N HIS A 29 -30.25 16.60 -10.27
CA HIS A 29 -31.64 16.80 -10.67
C HIS A 29 -31.99 18.28 -10.87
N PHE A 30 -31.60 19.18 -9.97
CA PHE A 30 -31.94 20.60 -10.05
C PHE A 30 -31.20 21.36 -11.16
N PHE A 31 -30.04 20.85 -11.57
CA PHE A 31 -29.21 21.46 -12.61
C PHE A 31 -29.19 20.64 -13.91
N ASP A 32 -30.12 19.69 -14.07
CA ASP A 32 -30.27 18.84 -15.26
C ASP A 32 -28.95 18.20 -15.74
N VAL A 33 -28.11 17.78 -14.79
CA VAL A 33 -26.82 17.13 -15.09
C VAL A 33 -27.10 15.72 -15.61
N PRO A 34 -26.58 15.34 -16.80
CA PRO A 34 -26.73 13.98 -17.31
C PRO A 34 -26.14 12.95 -16.34
N THR A 35 -26.95 12.02 -15.86
CA THR A 35 -26.52 10.97 -14.92
C THR A 35 -26.74 9.58 -15.50
N VAL A 36 -25.76 8.69 -15.28
CA VAL A 36 -25.85 7.27 -15.63
C VAL A 36 -25.78 6.46 -14.34
N ILE A 37 -26.82 5.66 -14.09
CA ILE A 37 -26.85 4.73 -12.95
C ILE A 37 -26.44 3.35 -13.48
N ALA A 38 -25.24 2.91 -13.09
CA ALA A 38 -24.75 1.57 -13.40
C ALA A 38 -24.98 0.64 -12.19
N PRO A 39 -25.99 -0.25 -12.22
CA PRO A 39 -26.19 -1.19 -11.15
C PRO A 39 -25.00 -2.18 -11.05
N PRO A 40 -24.62 -2.61 -9.83
CA PRO A 40 -23.60 -3.63 -9.67
C PRO A 40 -23.99 -4.92 -10.38
N LEU A 41 -23.03 -5.60 -11.00
CA LEU A 41 -23.25 -6.93 -11.57
C LEU A 41 -23.52 -7.93 -10.43
N PRO A 42 -24.72 -8.53 -10.32
CA PRO A 42 -25.02 -9.41 -9.21
C PRO A 42 -24.23 -10.71 -9.37
N THR A 43 -23.38 -11.01 -8.39
CA THR A 43 -22.85 -12.36 -8.25
C THR A 43 -24.01 -13.25 -7.79
N LYS A 44 -24.29 -14.39 -8.45
CA LYS A 44 -25.36 -15.36 -8.08
C LYS A 44 -25.16 -16.04 -6.70
N ARG A 45 -24.45 -15.39 -5.77
CA ARG A 45 -24.18 -15.84 -4.41
C ARG A 45 -25.19 -15.17 -3.46
N ARG A 46 -25.58 -15.87 -2.39
CA ARG A 46 -26.37 -15.27 -1.31
C ARG A 46 -25.65 -14.04 -0.78
N GLU A 47 -26.35 -12.91 -0.71
CA GLU A 47 -25.80 -11.66 -0.19
C GLU A 47 -25.40 -11.84 1.28
N LYS A 48 -24.11 -12.02 1.54
CA LYS A 48 -23.55 -11.72 2.86
C LYS A 48 -23.37 -10.21 2.93
N PRO A 49 -23.85 -9.52 3.98
CA PRO A 49 -23.64 -8.09 4.10
C PRO A 49 -22.13 -7.82 4.15
N SER A 50 -21.64 -6.98 3.23
CA SER A 50 -20.26 -6.50 3.30
C SER A 50 -20.11 -5.58 4.51
N ILE A 51 -18.89 -5.44 5.02
CA ILE A 51 -18.60 -4.46 6.07
C ILE A 51 -19.02 -3.04 5.65
N HIS A 52 -18.87 -2.73 4.35
CA HIS A 52 -19.32 -1.47 3.77
C HIS A 52 -20.83 -1.28 3.93
N ARG A 53 -21.65 -2.27 3.58
CA ARG A 53 -23.12 -2.19 3.69
C ARG A 53 -23.58 -2.13 5.15
N LEU A 54 -22.88 -2.83 6.06
CA LEU A 54 -23.15 -2.76 7.49
C LEU A 54 -22.85 -1.36 8.05
N MET A 55 -21.68 -0.80 7.73
CA MET A 55 -21.29 0.56 8.14
C MET A 55 -22.21 1.63 7.56
N GLU A 56 -22.57 1.50 6.27
CA GLU A 56 -23.49 2.43 5.61
C GLU A 56 -24.84 2.45 6.33
N ARG A 57 -25.44 1.28 6.56
CA ARG A 57 -26.73 1.18 7.26
C ARG A 57 -26.66 1.72 8.68
N PHE A 58 -25.58 1.46 9.40
CA PHE A 58 -25.35 2.00 10.74
C PHE A 58 -25.29 3.53 10.74
N LEU A 59 -24.47 4.12 9.85
CA LEU A 59 -24.30 5.58 9.77
C LEU A 59 -25.56 6.29 9.29
N LEU A 60 -26.27 5.71 8.31
CA LEU A 60 -27.55 6.24 7.84
C LEU A 60 -28.62 6.18 8.94
N GLY A 61 -28.67 5.09 9.71
CA GLY A 61 -29.59 4.96 10.84
C GLY A 61 -29.33 6.02 11.93
N LEU A 62 -28.07 6.29 12.27
CA LEU A 62 -27.75 7.35 13.22
C LEU A 62 -28.09 8.74 12.68
N GLN A 63 -27.93 8.97 11.37
CA GLN A 63 -28.20 10.26 10.75
C GLN A 63 -29.69 10.64 10.80
N GLU A 64 -30.60 9.65 10.86
CA GLU A 64 -32.04 9.85 10.92
C GLU A 64 -32.46 10.55 12.22
N ASP A 65 -31.96 10.07 13.36
CA ASP A 65 -32.25 10.65 14.68
C ASP A 65 -31.30 11.81 15.05
N PHE A 66 -30.08 11.79 14.50
CA PHE A 66 -29.02 12.76 14.80
C PHE A 66 -28.47 13.36 13.50
N PRO A 67 -29.09 14.46 13.01
CA PRO A 67 -28.62 15.15 11.82
C PRO A 67 -27.15 15.55 11.94
N SER A 68 -26.42 15.49 10.82
CA SER A 68 -24.98 15.80 10.73
C SER A 68 -24.03 14.79 11.40
N THR A 69 -24.52 13.62 11.82
CA THR A 69 -23.67 12.51 12.29
C THR A 69 -22.61 12.13 11.26
N ILE A 70 -22.99 11.90 10.00
CA ILE A 70 -22.08 11.46 8.94
C ILE A 70 -20.95 12.49 8.73
N SER A 71 -21.31 13.77 8.61
CA SER A 71 -20.32 14.85 8.45
C SER A 71 -19.43 15.02 9.68
N THR A 72 -19.97 14.80 10.88
CA THR A 72 -19.22 14.90 12.13
C THR A 72 -18.19 13.78 12.24
N VAL A 73 -18.61 12.52 12.02
CA VAL A 73 -17.72 11.35 12.00
C VAL A 73 -16.60 11.52 10.98
N TYR A 74 -16.92 12.05 9.81
CA TYR A 74 -15.93 12.28 8.77
C TYR A 74 -14.91 13.37 9.17
N ARG A 75 -15.37 14.52 9.68
CA ARG A 75 -14.48 15.62 10.13
C ARG A 75 -13.65 15.24 11.35
N THR A 76 -14.19 14.45 12.29
CA THR A 76 -13.42 13.95 13.44
C THR A 76 -12.42 12.89 12.99
N GLY A 77 -12.80 11.99 12.09
CA GLY A 77 -11.91 11.02 11.48
C GLY A 77 -10.72 11.66 10.75
N GLU A 78 -10.92 12.78 10.06
CA GLU A 78 -9.83 13.53 9.42
C GLU A 78 -8.83 14.11 10.44
N LYS A 79 -9.32 14.58 11.59
CA LYS A 79 -8.45 15.09 12.69
C LYS A 79 -7.63 14.00 13.37
N LEU A 80 -8.18 12.78 13.43
CA LEU A 80 -7.50 11.62 14.03
C LEU A 80 -6.49 10.97 13.08
N SER A 81 -6.60 11.24 11.77
CA SER A 81 -5.66 10.68 10.81
C SER A 81 -4.28 11.28 11.05
N PRO A 82 -3.26 10.48 11.38
CA PRO A 82 -1.90 10.98 11.39
C PRO A 82 -1.56 11.52 9.99
N ALA A 83 -0.69 12.52 9.93
CA ALA A 83 -0.15 12.95 8.65
C ALA A 83 0.43 11.72 7.94
N PRO A 84 0.05 11.46 6.67
CA PRO A 84 0.58 10.30 5.96
C PRO A 84 2.10 10.38 5.98
N ALA A 85 2.75 9.29 6.40
CA ALA A 85 4.20 9.22 6.42
C ALA A 85 4.72 9.60 5.02
N LYS A 86 5.51 10.67 4.93
CA LYS A 86 6.09 11.13 3.67
C LYS A 86 7.34 10.29 3.42
N ALA A 87 7.31 9.45 2.39
CA ALA A 87 8.51 8.78 1.92
C ALA A 87 9.37 9.80 1.18
N SER A 88 10.57 10.08 1.70
CA SER A 88 11.53 11.00 1.10
C SER A 88 12.29 10.37 -0.07
N SER A 89 12.33 9.04 -0.13
CA SER A 89 12.98 8.27 -1.21
C SER A 89 12.08 7.16 -1.75
N GLU A 90 12.35 6.73 -2.98
CA GLU A 90 11.67 5.59 -3.62
C GLU A 90 11.85 4.29 -2.81
N SER A 91 13.01 4.12 -2.15
CA SER A 91 13.33 2.98 -1.29
C SER A 91 12.42 2.89 -0.05
N GLN A 92 11.79 3.99 0.36
CA GLN A 92 10.86 4.05 1.49
C GLN A 92 9.40 3.89 1.08
N ARG A 93 9.11 3.64 -0.21
CA ARG A 93 7.76 3.40 -0.72
C ARG A 93 7.53 1.91 -0.95
N CYS A 94 6.32 1.45 -0.66
CA CYS A 94 5.86 0.11 -0.93
C CYS A 94 5.90 -0.17 -2.44
N LEU A 95 6.47 -1.31 -2.82
CA LEU A 95 6.58 -1.75 -4.21
C LEU A 95 5.23 -1.83 -4.94
N LEU A 96 4.15 -2.21 -4.23
CA LEU A 96 2.84 -2.46 -4.86
C LEU A 96 1.89 -1.27 -4.82
N CYS A 97 1.82 -0.56 -3.70
CA CYS A 97 0.84 0.51 -3.50
C CYS A 97 1.47 1.90 -3.32
N LEU A 98 2.80 2.00 -3.36
CA LEU A 98 3.58 3.23 -3.21
C LEU A 98 3.35 3.99 -1.89
N CYS A 99 2.58 3.44 -0.94
CA CYS A 99 2.49 3.96 0.42
C CYS A 99 3.86 3.95 1.09
N ALA A 100 4.10 4.87 2.01
CA ALA A 100 5.29 4.78 2.85
C ALA A 100 5.34 3.43 3.59
N LEU A 101 6.54 2.89 3.70
CA LEU A 101 6.79 1.65 4.43
C LEU A 101 6.67 1.89 5.93
N ASP A 102 5.98 1.00 6.63
CA ASP A 102 5.85 1.02 8.10
C ASP A 102 7.17 0.71 8.84
N ILE A 103 8.26 0.51 8.10
CA ILE A 103 9.57 0.05 8.59
C ILE A 103 10.47 1.25 8.98
N ALA A 104 10.04 2.49 8.71
CA ALA A 104 10.81 3.70 8.98
C ALA A 104 11.09 3.97 10.48
N GLY A 105 10.43 3.25 11.41
CA GLY A 105 10.75 3.26 12.84
C GLY A 105 11.82 2.25 13.26
N ALA A 106 12.37 1.45 12.34
CA ALA A 106 13.37 0.43 12.62
C ALA A 106 14.75 0.76 12.04
N HIS A 107 15.15 2.03 12.04
CA HIS A 107 16.57 2.37 12.14
C HIS A 107 17.06 1.97 13.55
N GLY A 108 17.20 0.67 13.79
CA GLY A 108 17.58 0.16 15.11
C GLY A 108 17.39 -1.33 15.33
N LYS A 109 16.67 -2.05 14.45
CA LYS A 109 16.74 -3.51 14.40
C LYS A 109 16.73 -3.95 12.95
N ARG A 110 17.94 -3.89 12.34
CA ARG A 110 18.31 -4.78 11.25
C ARG A 110 17.79 -6.17 11.62
N GLY A 111 16.76 -6.63 10.93
CA GLY A 111 16.41 -8.03 10.91
C GLY A 111 17.62 -8.74 10.33
N MET A 112 18.48 -9.23 11.21
CA MET A 112 19.59 -10.09 10.86
C MET A 112 19.05 -11.15 9.91
N PRO A 113 19.61 -11.31 8.69
CA PRO A 113 19.18 -12.39 7.82
C PRO A 113 19.39 -13.68 8.63
N CYS A 114 18.33 -14.45 8.83
CA CYS A 114 18.44 -15.76 9.47
C CYS A 114 19.57 -16.51 8.76
N ARG A 115 20.70 -16.69 9.45
CA ARG A 115 21.79 -17.55 9.01
C ARG A 115 21.22 -18.96 9.00
N HIS A 116 20.65 -19.38 7.87
CA HIS A 116 20.50 -20.79 7.59
C HIS A 116 21.91 -21.37 7.49
N ARG A 117 22.34 -21.98 8.59
CA ARG A 117 23.56 -22.78 8.66
C ARG A 117 23.26 -24.07 7.88
N GLY A 118 23.70 -24.14 6.63
CA GLY A 118 23.44 -25.28 5.77
C GLY A 118 24.40 -25.34 4.59
N HIS A 119 25.48 -26.12 4.80
CA HIS A 119 26.38 -26.73 3.82
C HIS A 119 27.25 -25.86 2.88
N ARG A 120 28.57 -26.00 3.10
CA ARG A 120 29.63 -25.69 2.14
C ARG A 120 29.39 -26.46 0.83
N ALA A 121 29.34 -25.75 -0.28
CA ALA A 121 29.76 -26.25 -1.58
C ALA A 121 30.60 -25.16 -2.25
N SER A 122 31.75 -25.56 -2.72
CA SER A 122 32.88 -24.74 -3.13
C SER A 122 32.75 -24.23 -4.58
N THR A 123 33.51 -23.17 -4.84
CA THR A 123 34.09 -22.70 -6.12
C THR A 123 33.22 -22.08 -7.22
N ALA A 124 33.63 -20.83 -7.51
CA ALA A 124 33.77 -20.17 -8.82
C ALA A 124 32.53 -19.64 -9.56
N ASP A 125 32.67 -18.34 -9.90
CA ASP A 125 32.14 -17.61 -11.05
C ASP A 125 30.68 -17.10 -11.06
N GLY A 126 30.55 -15.82 -11.41
CA GLY A 126 29.34 -15.25 -12.03
C GLY A 126 28.14 -14.95 -11.12
N SER A 127 27.77 -13.67 -11.06
CA SER A 127 26.48 -13.12 -10.61
C SER A 127 25.33 -14.13 -10.44
N CYS A 128 24.83 -14.32 -9.22
CA CYS A 128 23.66 -15.17 -8.98
C CYS A 128 22.34 -14.43 -9.26
N PRO A 129 21.57 -14.76 -10.32
CA PRO A 129 20.20 -14.24 -10.51
C PRO A 129 19.18 -15.00 -9.64
N HIS A 130 19.60 -16.06 -8.95
CA HIS A 130 18.71 -17.14 -8.52
C HIS A 130 18.13 -17.02 -7.10
N ARG A 131 18.53 -16.01 -6.32
CA ARG A 131 17.97 -15.80 -4.95
C ARG A 131 16.70 -14.92 -4.96
N ALA A 132 16.35 -14.35 -6.11
CA ALA A 132 15.24 -13.42 -6.31
C ALA A 132 13.85 -14.09 -6.47
N GLU A 133 13.78 -15.43 -6.42
CA GLU A 133 12.54 -16.17 -6.63
C GLU A 133 11.79 -16.52 -5.34
N SER A 134 12.35 -16.17 -4.18
CA SER A 134 11.65 -16.37 -2.91
C SER A 134 10.73 -15.19 -2.60
N LYS A 135 9.45 -15.48 -2.34
CA LYS A 135 8.47 -14.50 -1.80
C LYS A 135 9.01 -13.74 -0.59
N ALA A 136 9.91 -14.34 0.20
CA ALA A 136 10.52 -13.71 1.36
C ALA A 136 11.36 -12.46 1.01
N ALA A 137 11.99 -12.44 -0.17
CA ALA A 137 12.83 -11.31 -0.59
C ALA A 137 12.02 -10.02 -0.85
N PHE A 138 10.71 -10.15 -1.11
CA PHE A 138 9.82 -9.01 -1.35
C PHE A 138 9.30 -8.38 -0.06
N ILE A 139 9.31 -9.10 1.07
CA ILE A 139 8.73 -8.65 2.35
C ILE A 139 9.26 -7.28 2.81
N PRO A 140 10.57 -6.97 2.71
CA PRO A 140 11.10 -5.66 3.11
C PRO A 140 10.65 -4.51 2.21
N LEU A 141 10.18 -4.81 0.99
CA LEU A 141 9.75 -3.82 0.00
C LEU A 141 8.25 -3.47 0.13
N LEU A 142 7.52 -4.08 1.06
CA LEU A 142 6.06 -4.01 1.15
C LEU A 142 5.59 -3.40 2.47
N CYS A 143 4.55 -2.56 2.42
CA CYS A 143 3.84 -2.12 3.62
C CYS A 143 3.05 -3.28 4.25
N TYR A 144 2.60 -3.10 5.50
CA TYR A 144 1.87 -4.11 6.25
C TYR A 144 0.69 -4.70 5.48
N SER A 145 -0.19 -3.85 4.94
CA SER A 145 -1.37 -4.30 4.19
C SER A 145 -0.99 -5.11 2.95
N CYS A 146 -0.03 -4.60 2.15
CA CYS A 146 0.44 -5.32 0.96
C CYS A 146 1.12 -6.64 1.30
N ARG A 147 1.80 -6.76 2.45
CA ARG A 147 2.37 -8.04 2.91
C ARG A 147 1.28 -9.09 3.16
N LEU A 148 0.15 -8.71 3.76
CA LEU A 148 -0.97 -9.62 3.99
C LEU A 148 -1.54 -10.11 2.66
N THR A 149 -1.84 -9.19 1.74
CA THR A 149 -2.35 -9.55 0.40
C THR A 149 -1.34 -10.38 -0.40
N PHE A 150 -0.05 -10.07 -0.29
CA PHE A 150 1.00 -10.77 -1.02
C PHE A 150 1.20 -12.21 -0.55
N LYS A 151 0.96 -12.50 0.74
CA LYS A 151 0.97 -13.88 1.27
C LYS A 151 -0.10 -14.73 0.60
N GLU A 152 -1.30 -14.18 0.44
CA GLU A 152 -2.45 -14.83 -0.20
C GLU A 152 -2.34 -14.89 -1.73
N LEU A 153 -1.42 -14.11 -2.33
CA LEU A 153 -1.22 -14.10 -3.78
C LEU A 153 -0.71 -15.47 -4.26
N GLY A 154 -0.99 -15.82 -5.51
CA GLY A 154 -0.45 -17.02 -6.16
C GLY A 154 1.07 -17.00 -6.36
N PRO A 155 1.59 -17.82 -7.28
CA PRO A 155 3.02 -17.85 -7.62
C PRO A 155 3.54 -16.47 -8.05
N LEU A 156 4.82 -16.17 -7.84
CA LEU A 156 5.42 -14.88 -8.23
C LEU A 156 5.27 -14.56 -9.73
N ALA A 157 5.14 -15.58 -10.58
CA ALA A 157 4.88 -15.42 -12.01
C ALA A 157 3.55 -14.70 -12.32
N THR A 158 2.61 -14.67 -11.36
CA THR A 158 1.35 -13.89 -11.48
C THR A 158 1.57 -12.39 -11.42
N LEU A 159 2.72 -11.93 -10.90
CA LEU A 159 3.04 -10.51 -10.83
C LEU A 159 3.47 -10.00 -12.21
N PRO A 160 3.02 -8.79 -12.60
CA PRO A 160 3.47 -8.16 -13.82
C PRO A 160 5.01 -8.09 -13.89
N PRO A 161 5.62 -8.28 -15.08
CA PRO A 161 7.08 -8.31 -15.23
C PRO A 161 7.78 -7.05 -14.69
N TYR A 162 7.18 -5.88 -14.86
CA TYR A 162 7.74 -4.61 -14.37
C TYR A 162 7.86 -4.57 -12.84
N VAL A 163 6.94 -5.19 -12.11
CA VAL A 163 6.98 -5.27 -10.64
C VAL A 163 8.13 -6.15 -10.18
N ARG A 164 8.35 -7.28 -10.86
CA ARG A 164 9.46 -8.20 -10.56
C ARG A 164 10.81 -7.55 -10.86
N ALA A 165 10.93 -6.89 -12.01
CA ALA A 165 12.14 -6.15 -12.38
C ALA A 165 12.45 -5.02 -11.38
N GLU A 166 11.44 -4.25 -10.96
CA GLU A 166 11.61 -3.20 -9.96
C GLU A 166 12.02 -3.76 -8.59
N ALA A 167 11.43 -4.87 -8.16
CA ALA A 167 11.83 -5.54 -6.93
C ALA A 167 13.30 -5.96 -6.96
N GLN A 168 13.75 -6.56 -8.06
CA GLN A 168 15.14 -6.96 -8.26
C GLN A 168 16.07 -5.75 -8.19
N ARG A 169 15.74 -4.65 -8.88
CA ARG A 169 16.54 -3.41 -8.81
C ARG A 169 16.70 -2.90 -7.38
N ARG A 170 15.63 -2.88 -6.59
CA ARG A 170 15.67 -2.42 -5.18
C ARG A 170 16.45 -3.36 -4.27
N ILE A 171 16.32 -4.67 -4.46
CA ILE A 171 17.06 -5.68 -3.69
C ILE A 171 18.56 -5.56 -4.00
N CYS A 172 18.94 -5.47 -5.27
CA CYS A 172 20.33 -5.30 -5.68
C CYS A 172 20.92 -4.00 -5.12
N ARG A 173 20.19 -2.87 -5.21
CA ARG A 173 20.64 -1.60 -4.61
C ARG A 173 20.89 -1.73 -3.11
N ALA A 174 19.96 -2.33 -2.36
CA ALA A 174 20.10 -2.50 -0.92
C ALA A 174 21.28 -3.42 -0.54
N GLN A 175 21.58 -4.43 -1.36
CA GLN A 175 22.76 -5.29 -1.14
C GLN A 175 24.08 -4.55 -1.39
N MET A 176 24.14 -3.74 -2.45
CA MET A 176 25.32 -2.92 -2.75
C MET A 176 25.58 -1.91 -1.63
N GLU A 177 24.55 -1.23 -1.14
CA GLU A 177 24.66 -0.27 -0.02
C GLU A 177 25.16 -0.93 1.28
N GLN A 178 24.76 -2.18 1.55
CA GLN A 178 25.24 -2.93 2.72
C GLN A 178 26.72 -3.31 2.60
N GLN A 179 27.16 -3.76 1.41
CA GLN A 179 28.54 -4.13 1.17
C GLN A 179 29.49 -2.92 1.28
N SER A 180 29.06 -1.74 0.82
CA SER A 180 29.85 -0.51 0.96
C SER A 180 30.00 -0.02 2.42
N GLN A 181 29.09 -0.41 3.33
CA GLN A 181 29.19 -0.08 4.76
C GLN A 181 30.04 -1.08 5.56
N GLU A 182 30.30 -2.26 5.01
CA GLU A 182 31.08 -3.33 5.67
C GLU A 182 32.58 -3.26 5.36
N VAL A 183 33.05 -2.34 4.52
CA VAL A 183 34.48 -2.08 4.30
C VAL A 183 34.95 -1.09 5.38
N PRO A 184 35.69 -1.53 6.41
CA PRO A 184 36.34 -0.60 7.33
C PRO A 184 37.40 0.16 6.54
N LEU A 185 37.47 1.48 6.70
CA LEU A 185 38.66 2.23 6.32
C LEU A 185 39.79 1.67 7.18
N GLU A 186 40.71 0.94 6.57
CA GLU A 186 41.98 0.61 7.20
C GLU A 186 42.72 1.95 7.37
N ASP A 187 42.72 2.47 8.60
CA ASP A 187 43.52 3.64 8.97
C ASP A 187 44.99 3.24 8.87
N GLU A 188 45.67 3.76 7.84
CA GLU A 188 47.12 3.73 7.74
C GLU A 188 47.72 4.81 8.66
N GLU A 189 48.23 4.42 9.83
CA GLU A 189 49.48 4.95 10.42
C GLU A 189 50.03 4.06 11.55
#